data_AF-A0A1Y2U3Q5-F1
#
_entry.id   AF-A0A1Y2U3Q5-F1
#
_cell.length_a   1.000
_cell.length_b   1.000
_cell.length_c   1.000
_cell.angle_alpha   90.00
_cell.angle_beta   90.00
_cell.angle_gamma   90.00
#
_symmetry.space_group_name_H-M   'P 1'
#
loop_
_entity.id
_entity.type
_entity.pdbx_description
1 polymer ?
#
loop_
_entity_poly.entity_id
_entity_poly.type
_entity_poly.pdbx_seq_one_letter_code
_entity_poly.pdbx_strand_id
1 'polypeptide(L)'
;IDLVFVHGLRGSRVKTWSAGDVFWPRDFIRDDLEKARAITWGYDANIANAFSYASKESLFGHGETLLADLSRMRRGITRPLIFICHSLGGLVAKEA
;
A
#
# COMPACT_ATOMS: atom_id res chain seq x y z
N ILE A 1 9.53 12.65 3.64
CA ILE A 1 8.95 11.39 4.18
C ILE A 1 8.36 10.59 3.01
N ASP A 2 8.35 9.26 3.06
CA ASP A 2 7.56 8.46 2.13
C ASP A 2 6.30 7.93 2.83
N LEU A 3 5.16 8.12 2.17
CA LEU A 3 3.86 7.62 2.60
C LEU A 3 3.51 6.41 1.73
N VAL A 4 3.40 5.21 2.32
CA VAL A 4 3.11 3.97 1.61
C VAL A 4 1.66 3.57 1.84
N PHE A 5 0.87 3.63 0.78
CA PHE A 5 -0.54 3.28 0.78
C PHE A 5 -0.74 1.83 0.38
N VAL A 6 -1.32 1.04 1.28
CA VAL A 6 -1.62 -0.39 1.06
C VAL A 6 -3.12 -0.62 1.16
N HIS A 7 -3.73 -1.00 0.04
CA HIS A 7 -5.17 -1.24 -0.02
C HIS A 7 -5.56 -2.57 0.64
N GLY A 8 -6.85 -2.74 0.90
CA GLY A 8 -7.43 -3.99 1.41
C GLY A 8 -8.08 -4.85 0.32
N LEU A 9 -8.79 -5.88 0.77
CA LEU A 9 -9.63 -6.75 -0.08
C LEU A 9 -10.61 -5.93 -0.93
N ARG A 10 -10.88 -6.39 -2.16
CA ARG A 10 -11.76 -5.71 -3.14
C ARG A 10 -11.27 -4.33 -3.59
N GLY A 11 -10.13 -3.89 -3.07
CA GLY A 11 -9.52 -2.60 -3.37
C GLY A 11 -8.52 -2.70 -4.51
N SER A 12 -7.91 -1.55 -4.79
CA SER A 12 -6.70 -1.48 -5.60
C SER A 12 -5.88 -0.29 -5.16
N ARG A 13 -4.61 -0.24 -5.56
CA ARG A 13 -3.69 0.85 -5.25
C ARG A 13 -4.19 2.25 -5.64
N VAL A 14 -5.17 2.34 -6.55
CA VAL A 14 -5.80 3.61 -6.95
C VAL A 14 -7.21 3.72 -6.38
N LYS A 15 -8.08 2.76 -6.69
CA LYS A 15 -9.53 2.84 -6.36
C LYS A 15 -9.81 3.03 -4.88
N THR A 16 -9.01 2.40 -4.00
CA THR A 16 -9.21 2.50 -2.54
C THR A 16 -9.04 3.92 -2.01
N TRP A 17 -8.25 4.74 -2.69
CA TRP A 17 -7.93 6.12 -2.27
C TRP A 17 -8.52 7.15 -3.23
N SER A 18 -9.51 6.76 -4.03
CA SER A 18 -10.16 7.63 -5.00
C SER A 18 -11.63 7.83 -4.67
N ALA A 19 -12.14 9.03 -4.92
CA ALA A 19 -13.55 9.36 -4.86
C ALA A 19 -13.92 10.22 -6.08
N GLY A 20 -14.74 9.69 -7.00
CA GLY A 20 -14.93 10.29 -8.31
C GLY A 20 -13.61 10.37 -9.08
N ASP A 21 -13.27 11.56 -9.59
CA ASP A 21 -12.02 11.81 -10.33
C ASP A 21 -10.84 12.19 -9.42
N VAL A 22 -11.07 12.32 -8.11
CA VAL A 22 -10.05 12.69 -7.13
C VAL A 22 -9.31 11.43 -6.67
N PHE A 23 -7.99 11.46 -6.80
CA PHE A 23 -7.08 10.46 -6.22
C PHE A 23 -6.25 11.11 -5.11
N TRP A 24 -6.71 10.91 -3.88
CA TRP A 24 -6.22 11.62 -2.69
C TRP A 24 -4.67 11.64 -2.56
N PRO A 25 -3.94 10.52 -2.72
CA PRO A 25 -2.49 10.50 -2.55
C PRO A 25 -1.72 11.38 -3.54
N ARG A 26 -2.26 11.59 -4.74
CA ARG A 26 -1.67 12.48 -5.74
C ARG A 26 -2.14 13.91 -5.55
N ASP A 27 -3.43 14.08 -5.27
CA ASP A 27 -4.10 15.36 -5.44
C ASP A 27 -4.01 16.25 -4.19
N PHE A 28 -3.92 15.71 -2.96
CA PHE A 28 -3.91 16.54 -1.74
C PHE A 28 -2.66 16.42 -0.87
N ILE A 29 -1.84 15.36 -0.99
CA ILE A 29 -0.69 15.16 -0.09
C ILE A 29 0.32 16.31 -0.14
N ARG A 30 0.48 16.93 -1.32
CA ARG A 30 1.44 18.03 -1.49
C ARG A 30 0.99 19.33 -0.82
N ASP A 31 -0.31 19.50 -0.59
CA ASP A 31 -0.86 20.70 0.02
C ASP A 31 -0.55 20.76 1.52
N ASP A 32 -0.55 19.59 2.18
CA ASP A 32 -0.22 19.47 3.61
C ASP A 32 1.26 19.14 3.86
N LEU A 33 1.89 18.39 2.95
CA LEU A 33 3.24 17.83 3.13
C LEU A 33 4.08 17.97 1.86
N GLU A 34 4.60 19.17 1.62
CA GLU A 34 5.35 19.51 0.39
C GLU A 34 6.50 18.54 0.03
N LYS A 35 7.19 17.99 1.04
CA LYS A 35 8.34 17.07 0.88
C LYS A 35 7.96 15.59 1.05
N ALA A 36 6.67 15.28 1.10
CA ALA A 36 6.20 13.91 1.12
C ALA A 36 6.18 13.32 -0.30
N ARG A 37 6.54 12.05 -0.40
CA ARG A 37 6.32 11.25 -1.61
C ARG A 37 5.29 10.18 -1.29
N ALA A 38 4.23 10.16 -2.08
CA ALA A 38 3.21 9.12 -2.03
C ALA A 38 3.65 7.90 -2.85
N ILE A 39 3.57 6.72 -2.25
CA ILE A 39 3.82 5.43 -2.90
C ILE A 39 2.56 4.61 -2.71
N THR A 40 1.90 4.21 -3.78
CA THR A 40 0.73 3.33 -3.70
C THR A 40 1.11 1.94 -4.17
N TRP A 41 1.05 0.97 -3.25
CA TRP A 41 1.35 -0.42 -3.55
C TRP A 41 0.06 -1.22 -3.66
N GLY A 42 0.05 -2.25 -4.50
CA GLY A 42 -1.11 -3.09 -4.66
C GLY A 42 -0.79 -4.50 -5.08
N TYR A 43 -1.72 -5.39 -4.76
CA TYR A 43 -1.67 -6.82 -4.95
C TYR A 43 -3.03 -7.30 -5.45
N ASP A 44 -3.10 -8.54 -5.96
CA ASP A 44 -4.40 -9.11 -6.35
C ASP A 44 -5.27 -9.29 -5.12
N ALA A 45 -6.39 -8.56 -5.09
CA ALA A 45 -7.33 -8.52 -3.97
C ALA A 45 -8.74 -8.98 -4.37
N ASN A 46 -8.85 -9.76 -5.45
CA ASN A 46 -10.12 -10.26 -5.96
C ASN A 46 -10.79 -11.28 -5.03
N ILE A 47 -12.13 -11.27 -5.03
CA ILE A 47 -13.00 -11.94 -4.03
C ILE A 47 -13.04 -13.45 -4.22
N ALA A 48 -12.74 -13.95 -5.42
CA ALA A 48 -12.87 -15.37 -5.75
C ALA A 48 -12.12 -16.29 -4.76
N ASN A 49 -11.10 -15.76 -4.08
CA ASN A 49 -10.28 -16.47 -3.10
C ASN A 49 -10.15 -15.74 -1.75
N ALA A 50 -11.16 -14.97 -1.31
CA ALA A 50 -11.05 -14.12 -0.11
C ALA A 50 -10.57 -14.84 1.16
N PHE A 51 -10.97 -16.10 1.38
CA PHE A 51 -10.48 -16.93 2.49
C PHE A 51 -9.04 -17.42 2.30
N SER A 52 -8.62 -17.65 1.05
CA SER A 52 -7.25 -18.04 0.71
C SER A 52 -6.29 -16.85 0.78
N TYR A 53 -6.71 -15.63 0.42
CA TYR A 53 -5.90 -14.41 0.57
C TYR A 53 -5.74 -13.94 2.02
N ALA A 54 -6.74 -14.22 2.87
CA ALA A 54 -6.64 -14.00 4.30
C ALA A 54 -5.86 -15.11 5.03
N SER A 55 -5.42 -16.15 4.30
CA SER A 55 -4.53 -17.16 4.87
C SER A 55 -3.17 -16.56 5.21
N LYS A 56 -2.52 -17.12 6.25
CA LYS A 56 -1.19 -16.68 6.67
C LYS A 56 -0.17 -16.75 5.55
N GLU A 57 -0.20 -17.82 4.74
CA GLU A 57 0.73 -18.03 3.64
C GLU A 57 0.62 -16.92 2.57
N SER A 58 -0.61 -16.56 2.21
CA SER A 58 -0.84 -15.49 1.24
C SER A 58 -0.46 -14.12 1.79
N LEU A 59 -0.75 -13.85 3.07
CA LEU A 59 -0.35 -12.61 3.73
C LEU A 59 1.17 -12.47 3.78
N PHE A 60 1.88 -13.55 4.11
CA PHE A 60 3.33 -13.60 4.13
C PHE A 60 3.91 -13.32 2.74
N GLY A 61 3.43 -14.01 1.69
CA GLY A 61 3.89 -13.77 0.32
C GLY A 61 3.65 -12.34 -0.18
N HIS A 62 2.51 -11.73 0.18
CA HIS A 62 2.25 -10.32 -0.11
C HIS A 62 3.18 -9.39 0.68
N GLY A 63 3.46 -9.71 1.95
CA GLY A 63 4.41 -8.97 2.79
C GLY A 63 5.84 -8.99 2.22
N GLU A 64 6.35 -10.16 1.85
CA GLU A 64 7.67 -10.29 1.22
C GLU A 64 7.77 -9.50 -0.08
N THR A 65 6.72 -9.56 -0.92
CA THR A 65 6.67 -8.80 -2.17
C THR A 65 6.68 -7.30 -1.91
N LEU A 66 5.88 -6.82 -0.95
CA LEU A 66 5.85 -5.42 -0.52
C LEU A 66 7.23 -4.95 -0.05
N LEU A 67 7.88 -5.73 0.83
CA LEU A 67 9.21 -5.41 1.34
C LEU A 67 10.26 -5.38 0.23
N ALA A 68 10.26 -6.36 -0.68
CA ALA A 68 11.20 -6.42 -1.80
C ALA A 68 11.03 -5.24 -2.76
N ASP A 69 9.79 -4.88 -3.10
CA ASP A 69 9.48 -3.76 -3.97
C ASP A 69 9.90 -2.42 -3.33
N LEU A 70 9.60 -2.21 -2.05
CA LEU A 70 9.99 -1.01 -1.32
C LEU A 70 11.51 -0.91 -1.20
N SER A 71 12.20 -2.01 -0.87
CA SER A 71 13.65 -2.05 -0.76
C SER A 71 14.33 -1.70 -2.10
N ARG A 72 13.79 -2.20 -3.22
CA ARG A 72 14.27 -1.86 -4.56
C ARG A 72 14.00 -0.39 -4.89
N MET A 73 12.79 0.10 -4.65
CA MET A 73 12.38 1.49 -4.94
C MET A 73 13.13 2.51 -4.09
N ARG A 74 13.52 2.13 -2.87
CA ARG A 74 14.15 3.01 -1.88
C ARG A 74 15.64 2.76 -1.71
N ARG A 75 16.30 2.10 -2.67
CA ARG A 75 17.75 1.91 -2.65
C ARG A 75 18.46 3.28 -2.55
N GLY A 76 19.27 3.45 -1.50
CA GLY A 76 19.98 4.71 -1.23
C GLY A 76 19.11 5.84 -0.66
N ILE A 77 17.84 5.58 -0.33
CA ILE A 77 16.92 6.57 0.22
C ILE A 77 16.77 6.35 1.73
N THR A 78 17.10 7.38 2.52
CA THR A 78 17.07 7.34 4.00
C THR A 78 15.86 8.04 4.62
N ARG A 79 14.93 8.56 3.81
CA ARG A 79 13.76 9.29 4.32
C ARG A 79 12.85 8.38 5.15
N PRO A 80 12.21 8.85 6.24
CA PRO A 80 11.29 8.04 7.04
C PRO A 80 10.15 7.44 6.20
N LEU A 81 9.63 6.30 6.64
CA LEU A 81 8.44 5.62 6.09
C LEU A 81 7.28 5.77 7.05
N ILE A 82 6.09 6.04 6.50
CA ILE A 82 4.82 5.85 7.21
C ILE A 82 3.91 5.02 6.32
N PHE A 83 3.33 3.97 6.88
CA PHE A 83 2.34 3.13 6.21
C PHE A 83 0.93 3.65 6.49
N ILE A 84 0.13 3.75 5.43
CA ILE A 84 -1.29 4.08 5.48
C ILE A 84 -2.02 2.88 4.90
N CYS A 85 -2.66 2.12 5.78
CA CYS A 85 -3.20 0.82 5.44
C CYS A 85 -4.72 0.79 5.61
N HIS A 86 -5.41 0.13 4.69
CA HIS A 86 -6.84 -0.09 4.79
C HIS A 86 -7.16 -1.58 4.95
N SER A 87 -7.88 -1.95 6.02
CA SER A 87 -8.38 -3.32 6.26
C SER A 87 -7.25 -4.38 6.11
N LEU A 88 -7.40 -5.38 5.23
CA LEU A 88 -6.40 -6.44 4.99
C LEU A 88 -5.00 -5.90 4.69
N GLY A 89 -4.89 -4.72 4.07
CA GLY A 89 -3.60 -4.08 3.79
C GLY A 89 -2.77 -3.80 5.05
N GLY A 90 -3.43 -3.66 6.21
CA GLY A 90 -2.74 -3.52 7.50
C GLY A 90 -2.07 -4.81 7.94
N LEU A 91 -2.67 -5.96 7.65
CA LEU A 91 -2.05 -7.25 7.92
C LEU A 91 -0.90 -7.53 6.97
N VAL A 92 -1.05 -7.19 5.68
CA VAL A 92 0.05 -7.30 4.70
C VAL A 92 1.25 -6.45 5.13
N ALA A 93 1.02 -5.20 5.56
CA ALA A 93 2.09 -4.33 6.03
C ALA A 93 2.72 -4.81 7.36
N LYS A 94 1.98 -5.55 8.18
CA LYS A 94 2.49 -6.13 9.43
C LYS A 94 3.43 -7.32 9.17
N GLU A 95 3.15 -8.13 8.15
CA GLU A 95 4.00 -9.27 7.78
C GLU A 95 5.24 -8.86 6.95
N ALA A 96 5.28 -7.61 6.48
CA ALA A 96 6.38 -7.03 5.69
C ALA A 96 7.55 -6.52 6.54
#